data_AF-A0AAF1A3S4-F1
#
_entry.id   AF-A0AAF1A3S4-F1
#
_cell.length_a   1.000
_cell.length_b   1.000
_cell.length_c   1.000
_cell.angle_alpha   90.00
_cell.angle_beta   90.00
_cell.angle_gamma   90.00
#
_symmetry.space_group_name_H-M   'P 1'
#
loop_
_entity.id
_entity.type
_entity.pdbx_description
1 polymer ?
#
loop_
_entity_poly.entity_id
_entity_poly.type
_entity_poly.pdbx_seq_one_letter_code
_entity_poly.pdbx_strand_id
1 'polypeptide(L)'
;MGFWSISYVASNITRHDQCLEFLDKQDVNSVIFVSFGSTTTLSQEQVNELALGLEQSNHKFIWVLRKGDNAEKLEEKDVKIELPEGFEERVEGRGIMVNWAPQLEILGHSSTGGFMSHCGWNYCIESISMGVPIATWPIHVDQPFNAVLVNNLLKIGISVKRWSHRDELIKASTIEKSVKTLMGTIEGEEMRQRAVELSKKIKNSVSRGGLARKAMESFISHIIE
;
A
#
# COMPACT_ATOMS: atom_id res chain seq x y z
N MET A 1 -32.33 -13.85 43.47
CA MET A 1 -31.85 -12.84 42.50
C MET A 1 -30.43 -13.21 42.13
N GLY A 2 -30.26 -13.98 41.04
CA GLY A 2 -28.95 -14.38 40.53
C GLY A 2 -28.45 -13.32 39.57
N PHE A 3 -27.31 -12.70 39.89
CA PHE A 3 -26.63 -11.79 38.99
C PHE A 3 -25.83 -12.61 37.97
N TRP A 4 -26.19 -12.46 36.70
CA TRP A 4 -25.40 -12.93 35.57
C TRP A 4 -24.22 -11.96 35.39
N SER A 5 -23.00 -12.41 35.71
CA SER A 5 -21.79 -11.73 35.25
C SER A 5 -21.54 -12.17 33.80
N ILE A 6 -21.98 -11.35 32.85
CA ILE A 6 -21.46 -11.41 31.49
C ILE A 6 -20.07 -10.76 31.54
N SER A 7 -19.03 -11.59 31.57
CA SER A 7 -17.66 -11.14 31.36
C SER A 7 -17.54 -10.61 29.93
N TYR A 8 -17.53 -9.30 29.79
CA TYR A 8 -17.09 -8.61 28.57
C TYR A 8 -15.62 -8.98 28.36
N VAL A 9 -15.35 -9.91 27.44
CA VAL A 9 -13.99 -10.11 26.94
C VAL A 9 -13.75 -8.95 25.98
N ALA A 10 -13.14 -7.87 26.47
CA ALA A 10 -12.59 -6.84 25.61
C ALA A 10 -11.50 -7.52 24.75
N SER A 11 -11.79 -7.71 23.46
CA SER A 11 -10.82 -8.22 22.52
C SER A 11 -9.71 -7.17 22.36
N ASN A 12 -8.57 -7.39 22.99
CA ASN A 12 -7.34 -6.61 22.77
C ASN A 12 -6.77 -6.97 21.39
N ILE A 13 -7.46 -6.59 20.32
CA ILE A 13 -7.01 -6.77 18.94
C ILE A 13 -5.94 -5.70 18.70
N THR A 14 -4.70 -6.12 18.41
CA THR A 14 -3.65 -5.17 18.05
C THR A 14 -3.92 -4.59 16.65
N ARG A 15 -3.37 -3.42 16.32
CA ARG A 15 -3.52 -2.85 14.96
C ARG A 15 -3.00 -3.78 13.86
N HIS A 16 -2.00 -4.60 14.20
CA HIS A 16 -1.51 -5.68 13.37
C HIS A 16 -2.64 -6.67 13.04
N ASP A 17 -3.32 -7.16 14.07
CA ASP A 17 -4.40 -8.15 13.94
C ASP A 17 -5.62 -7.55 13.22
N GLN A 18 -5.93 -6.27 13.42
CA GLN A 18 -7.03 -5.58 12.70
C GLN A 18 -6.86 -5.62 11.18
N CYS A 19 -5.64 -5.40 10.67
CA CYS A 19 -5.39 -5.42 9.23
C CYS A 19 -5.57 -6.81 8.64
N LEU A 20 -5.04 -7.83 9.32
CA LEU A 20 -5.09 -9.21 8.84
C LEU A 20 -6.50 -9.79 8.97
N GLU A 21 -7.20 -9.57 10.09
CA GLU A 21 -8.59 -10.00 10.25
C GLU A 21 -9.53 -9.34 9.24
N PHE A 22 -9.24 -8.09 8.84
CA PHE A 22 -9.97 -7.46 7.74
C PHE A 22 -9.72 -8.21 6.44
N LEU A 23 -8.46 -8.49 6.10
CA LEU A 23 -8.07 -9.18 4.86
C LEU A 23 -8.60 -10.62 4.75
N ASP A 24 -8.59 -11.37 5.85
CA ASP A 24 -9.05 -12.76 5.93
C ASP A 24 -10.53 -12.91 5.50
N LYS A 25 -11.31 -11.84 5.61
CA LYS A 25 -12.74 -11.80 5.26
C LYS A 25 -13.01 -11.33 3.83
N GLN A 26 -11.98 -11.03 3.05
CA GLN A 26 -12.12 -10.48 1.70
C GLN A 26 -11.76 -11.50 0.62
N ASP A 27 -12.38 -11.34 -0.54
CA ASP A 27 -12.06 -12.14 -1.72
C ASP A 27 -10.62 -11.92 -2.19
N VAL A 28 -10.07 -12.91 -2.89
CA VAL A 28 -8.74 -12.85 -3.49
C VAL A 28 -8.61 -11.63 -4.40
N ASN A 29 -7.48 -10.91 -4.32
CA ASN A 29 -7.19 -9.70 -5.09
C ASN A 29 -8.23 -8.56 -4.98
N SER A 30 -9.02 -8.48 -3.91
CA SER A 30 -10.12 -7.51 -3.80
C SER A 30 -9.80 -6.24 -3.01
N VAL A 31 -8.65 -6.18 -2.32
CA VAL A 31 -8.27 -5.06 -1.43
C VAL A 31 -7.09 -4.29 -2.01
N ILE A 32 -7.19 -2.96 -2.10
CA ILE A 32 -6.04 -2.10 -2.38
C ILE A 32 -5.39 -1.61 -1.07
N PHE A 33 -4.09 -1.82 -0.94
CA PHE A 33 -3.31 -1.25 0.15
C PHE A 33 -2.84 0.15 -0.24
N VAL A 34 -2.91 1.13 0.66
CA VAL A 34 -2.52 2.52 0.43
C VAL A 34 -1.55 2.96 1.51
N SER A 35 -0.28 3.19 1.14
CA SER A 35 0.76 3.63 2.06
C SER A 35 1.83 4.46 1.37
N PHE A 36 2.12 5.63 1.91
CA PHE A 36 3.15 6.55 1.42
C PHE A 36 4.41 6.54 2.28
N GLY A 37 4.55 5.54 3.16
CA GLY A 37 5.70 5.39 4.05
C GLY A 37 5.75 6.36 5.21
N SER A 38 6.87 6.37 5.93
CA SER A 38 6.96 7.00 7.25
C SER A 38 7.34 8.47 7.25
N THR A 39 7.90 8.96 6.14
CA THR A 39 8.46 10.31 6.03
C THR A 39 7.60 11.21 5.13
N THR A 40 6.41 10.76 4.75
CA THR A 40 5.51 11.50 3.87
C THR A 40 4.30 11.97 4.64
N THR A 41 4.00 13.26 4.48
CA THR A 41 2.77 13.88 4.97
C THR A 41 2.05 14.49 3.76
N LEU A 42 0.77 14.13 3.58
CA LEU A 42 -0.10 14.75 2.57
C LEU A 42 -0.78 15.98 3.16
N SER A 43 -1.07 17.00 2.34
CA SER A 43 -1.88 18.14 2.77
C SER A 43 -3.31 17.70 3.09
N GLN A 44 -4.01 18.45 3.94
CA GLN A 44 -5.42 18.19 4.26
C GLN A 44 -6.29 18.13 3.01
N GLU A 45 -6.06 19.01 2.04
CA GLU A 45 -6.77 19.01 0.76
C GLU A 45 -6.53 17.70 -0.02
N GLN A 46 -5.29 17.20 -0.04
CA GLN A 46 -4.97 15.96 -0.72
C GLN A 46 -5.54 14.73 -0.02
N VAL A 47 -5.62 14.74 1.31
CA VAL A 47 -6.29 13.72 2.12
C VAL A 47 -7.78 13.67 1.79
N ASN A 48 -8.44 14.82 1.65
CA ASN A 48 -9.84 14.89 1.28
C ASN A 48 -10.11 14.29 -0.10
N GLU A 49 -9.30 14.64 -1.11
CA GLU A 49 -9.42 14.07 -2.46
C GLU A 49 -9.12 12.56 -2.48
N LEU A 50 -8.16 12.09 -1.69
CA LEU A 50 -7.84 10.66 -1.56
C LEU A 50 -8.98 9.88 -0.91
N ALA A 51 -9.53 10.38 0.19
CA ALA A 51 -10.69 9.79 0.85
C ALA A 51 -11.88 9.68 -0.13
N LEU A 52 -12.22 10.80 -0.80
CA LEU A 52 -13.32 10.82 -1.76
C LEU A 52 -13.08 9.87 -2.95
N GLY A 53 -11.86 9.81 -3.49
CA GLY A 53 -11.52 8.92 -4.60
C GLY A 53 -11.58 7.44 -4.21
N LEU A 54 -11.12 7.08 -3.01
CA LEU A 54 -11.26 5.72 -2.47
C LEU A 54 -12.73 5.36 -2.26
N GLU A 55 -13.53 6.27 -1.69
CA GLU A 55 -14.96 6.10 -1.49
C GLU A 55 -15.68 5.80 -2.82
N GLN A 56 -15.46 6.65 -3.84
CA GLN A 56 -16.04 6.56 -5.18
C GLN A 56 -15.55 5.35 -5.99
N SER A 57 -14.34 4.84 -5.69
CA SER A 57 -13.79 3.67 -6.37
C SER A 57 -14.65 2.42 -6.15
N ASN A 58 -15.39 2.38 -5.03
CA ASN A 58 -16.15 1.24 -4.54
C ASN A 58 -15.32 -0.05 -4.35
N HIS A 59 -14.00 0.07 -4.29
CA HIS A 59 -13.10 -1.02 -3.93
C HIS A 59 -12.82 -1.03 -2.43
N LYS A 60 -12.45 -2.21 -1.92
CA LYS A 60 -12.04 -2.37 -0.54
C LYS A 60 -10.62 -1.86 -0.36
N PHE A 61 -10.30 -1.24 0.77
CA PHE A 61 -8.98 -0.66 0.99
C PHE A 61 -8.49 -0.73 2.43
N ILE A 62 -7.17 -0.78 2.58
CA ILE A 62 -6.47 -0.48 3.84
C ILE A 62 -5.64 0.76 3.59
N TRP A 63 -5.86 1.82 4.38
CA TRP A 63 -5.14 3.07 4.23
C TRP A 63 -4.33 3.40 5.49
N VAL A 64 -3.01 3.48 5.32
CA VAL A 64 -2.11 4.01 6.34
C VAL A 64 -2.23 5.54 6.37
N LEU A 65 -2.98 6.06 7.34
CA LEU A 65 -3.17 7.48 7.58
C LEU A 65 -2.60 7.85 8.95
N ARG A 66 -1.53 8.65 8.95
CA ARG A 66 -0.94 9.19 10.18
C ARG A 66 -1.72 10.43 10.60
N LYS A 67 -2.75 10.23 11.43
CA LYS A 67 -3.36 11.29 12.24
C LYS A 67 -2.26 11.77 13.20
N GLY A 68 -2.03 13.08 13.33
CA GLY A 68 -0.91 13.69 14.07
C GLY A 68 -0.85 13.41 15.59
N ASP A 69 -1.55 12.38 16.07
CA ASP A 69 -1.77 12.12 17.50
C ASP A 69 -0.66 11.27 18.15
N ASN A 70 0.32 10.78 17.37
CA ASN A 70 1.55 10.14 17.91
C ASN A 70 2.70 11.15 18.06
N ALA A 71 2.39 12.37 18.46
CA ALA A 71 3.32 13.48 18.67
C ALA A 71 4.17 13.35 19.95
N GLU A 72 4.57 12.13 20.37
CA GLU A 72 5.58 12.00 21.42
C GLU A 72 7.00 12.23 20.89
N LYS A 73 7.24 12.26 19.57
CA LYS A 73 8.59 12.41 18.98
C LYS A 73 8.70 13.14 17.64
N LEU A 74 7.75 13.99 17.25
CA LEU A 74 7.89 14.79 16.02
C LEU A 74 7.58 16.26 16.30
N GLU A 75 8.46 17.13 15.80
CA GLU A 75 8.49 18.57 16.07
C GLU A 75 7.17 19.28 15.71
N GLU A 76 6.90 20.37 16.43
CA GLU A 76 5.78 21.34 16.48
C GLU A 76 5.04 21.79 15.17
N LYS A 77 5.04 21.03 14.08
CA LYS A 77 4.40 21.40 12.79
C LYS A 77 3.48 20.33 12.19
N ASP A 78 3.04 19.34 12.96
CA ASP A 78 2.10 18.35 12.46
C ASP A 78 0.67 18.92 12.47
N VAL A 79 0.23 19.40 11.30
CA VAL A 79 -1.16 19.69 11.02
C VAL A 79 -1.98 18.44 11.34
N LYS A 80 -2.91 18.54 12.29
CA LYS A 80 -3.84 17.46 12.60
C LYS A 80 -4.65 17.14 11.36
N ILE A 81 -4.34 15.99 10.73
CA ILE A 81 -5.07 15.51 9.57
C ILE A 81 -6.41 14.93 10.02
N GLU A 82 -7.50 15.45 9.48
CA GLU A 82 -8.86 14.99 9.75
C GLU A 82 -9.45 14.33 8.49
N LEU A 83 -10.28 13.31 8.67
CA LEU A 83 -11.00 12.70 7.55
C LEU A 83 -12.25 13.54 7.24
N PRO A 84 -12.76 13.52 5.99
CA PRO A 84 -14.02 14.17 5.67
C PRO A 84 -15.15 13.69 6.59
N GLU A 85 -16.04 14.61 6.96
CA GLU A 85 -17.18 14.30 7.83
C GLU A 85 -17.98 13.10 7.28
N GLY A 86 -18.30 12.14 8.15
CA GLY A 86 -19.06 10.93 7.80
C GLY A 86 -18.31 9.89 6.96
N PHE A 87 -17.00 10.09 6.67
CA PHE A 87 -16.26 9.22 5.76
C PHE A 87 -16.14 7.79 6.30
N GLU A 88 -15.80 7.64 7.59
CA GLU A 88 -15.60 6.32 8.21
C GLU A 88 -16.91 5.49 8.16
N GLU A 89 -18.07 6.12 8.37
CA GLU A 89 -19.39 5.51 8.26
C GLU A 89 -19.73 5.12 6.81
N ARG A 90 -19.42 5.97 5.83
CA ARG A 90 -19.71 5.69 4.41
C ARG A 90 -18.86 4.54 3.84
N VAL A 91 -17.68 4.28 4.42
CA VAL A 91 -16.78 3.20 3.99
C VAL A 91 -16.78 2.00 4.94
N GLU A 92 -17.69 1.96 5.92
CA GLU A 92 -17.81 0.86 6.87
C GLU A 92 -17.89 -0.50 6.13
N GLY A 93 -17.08 -1.46 6.57
CA GLY A 93 -16.96 -2.78 5.95
C GLY A 93 -16.19 -2.83 4.62
N ARG A 94 -15.85 -1.68 4.02
CA ARG A 94 -15.03 -1.59 2.79
C ARG A 94 -13.64 -1.02 3.04
N GLY A 95 -13.50 -0.12 3.99
CA GLY A 95 -12.25 0.59 4.26
C GLY A 95 -11.86 0.54 5.73
N ILE A 96 -10.57 0.39 6.01
CA ILE A 96 -10.01 0.64 7.34
C ILE A 96 -8.84 1.63 7.27
N MET A 97 -8.78 2.53 8.26
CA MET A 97 -7.73 3.52 8.39
C MET A 97 -6.88 3.20 9.61
N VAL A 98 -5.57 3.05 9.41
CA VAL A 98 -4.62 2.69 10.45
C VAL A 98 -3.43 3.65 10.43
N ASN A 99 -2.80 3.92 11.56
CA ASN A 99 -1.60 4.79 11.58
C ASN A 99 -0.29 4.03 11.32
N TRP A 100 -0.34 2.70 11.39
CA TRP A 100 0.74 1.76 11.10
C TRP A 100 0.13 0.46 10.61
N ALA A 101 0.83 -0.25 9.72
CA ALA A 101 0.37 -1.51 9.16
C ALA A 101 1.52 -2.51 8.96
N PRO A 102 1.26 -3.83 9.12
CA PRO A 102 2.21 -4.89 8.80
C PRO A 102 2.34 -5.06 7.28
N GLN A 103 3.11 -4.17 6.64
CA GLN A 103 3.14 -4.00 5.18
C GLN A 103 3.51 -5.28 4.43
N LEU A 104 4.51 -6.03 4.90
CA LEU A 104 4.93 -7.27 4.24
C LEU A 104 3.84 -8.35 4.32
N GLU A 105 3.18 -8.49 5.46
CA GLU A 105 2.07 -9.43 5.63
C GLU A 105 0.86 -9.02 4.78
N ILE A 106 0.52 -7.72 4.73
CA ILE A 106 -0.55 -7.21 3.87
C ILE A 106 -0.23 -7.49 2.40
N LEU A 107 0.97 -7.13 1.92
CA LEU A 107 1.35 -7.36 0.52
C LEU A 107 1.42 -8.86 0.18
N GLY A 108 1.78 -9.72 1.14
CA GLY A 108 1.78 -11.17 0.98
C GLY A 108 0.42 -11.84 1.09
N HIS A 109 -0.62 -11.13 1.52
CA HIS A 109 -1.95 -11.68 1.72
C HIS A 109 -2.70 -11.88 0.39
N SER A 110 -3.40 -13.01 0.21
CA SER A 110 -4.10 -13.35 -1.03
C SER A 110 -5.18 -12.35 -1.44
N SER A 111 -5.77 -11.66 -0.47
CA SER A 111 -6.81 -10.66 -0.70
C SER A 111 -6.27 -9.31 -1.18
N THR A 112 -4.97 -9.07 -1.09
CA THR A 112 -4.35 -7.84 -1.57
C THR A 112 -4.21 -7.86 -3.09
N GLY A 113 -4.97 -6.99 -3.75
CA GLY A 113 -5.03 -6.89 -5.19
C GLY A 113 -4.24 -5.72 -5.78
N GLY A 114 -3.78 -4.76 -4.98
CA GLY A 114 -3.02 -3.64 -5.52
C GLY A 114 -2.37 -2.83 -4.41
N PHE A 115 -1.37 -2.04 -4.80
CA PHE A 115 -0.65 -1.18 -3.86
C PHE A 115 -0.54 0.24 -4.38
N MET A 116 -1.19 1.21 -3.71
CA MET A 116 -0.92 2.62 -3.95
C MET A 116 0.25 3.07 -3.10
N SER A 117 1.33 3.49 -3.77
CA SER A 117 2.62 3.72 -3.15
C SER A 117 3.32 4.96 -3.67
N HIS A 118 4.06 5.60 -2.78
CA HIS A 118 5.03 6.64 -3.12
C HIS A 118 6.22 6.13 -3.94
N CYS A 119 6.37 4.82 -4.16
CA CYS A 119 7.42 4.21 -4.99
C CYS A 119 8.84 4.39 -4.44
N GLY A 120 9.02 4.45 -3.12
CA GLY A 120 10.34 4.24 -2.53
C GLY A 120 10.87 2.83 -2.87
N TRP A 121 12.17 2.67 -3.07
CA TRP A 121 12.72 1.43 -3.62
C TRP A 121 12.36 0.17 -2.83
N ASN A 122 12.38 0.24 -1.49
CA ASN A 122 11.96 -0.88 -0.63
C ASN A 122 10.50 -1.27 -0.91
N TYR A 123 9.60 -0.29 -1.02
CA TYR A 123 8.17 -0.51 -1.28
C TYR A 123 7.96 -1.17 -2.65
N CYS A 124 8.72 -0.74 -3.66
CA CYS A 124 8.70 -1.39 -4.97
C CYS A 124 9.16 -2.84 -4.87
N ILE A 125 10.30 -3.12 -4.24
CA ILE A 125 10.84 -4.49 -4.13
C ILE A 125 9.91 -5.41 -3.34
N GLU A 126 9.32 -4.94 -2.24
CA GLU A 126 8.35 -5.71 -1.47
C GLU A 126 7.11 -6.08 -2.31
N SER A 127 6.51 -5.09 -3.00
CA SER A 127 5.34 -5.30 -3.86
C SER A 127 5.65 -6.25 -5.01
N ILE A 128 6.78 -6.05 -5.71
CA ILE A 128 7.19 -6.90 -6.83
C ILE A 128 7.49 -8.33 -6.35
N SER A 129 8.13 -8.47 -5.18
CA SER A 129 8.41 -9.77 -4.58
C SER A 129 7.15 -10.53 -4.18
N MET A 130 6.09 -9.81 -3.80
CA MET A 130 4.77 -10.41 -3.51
C MET A 130 3.86 -10.54 -4.73
N GLY A 131 4.23 -9.97 -5.89
CA GLY A 131 3.45 -10.06 -7.12
C GLY A 131 2.24 -9.12 -7.14
N VAL A 132 2.30 -8.02 -6.39
CA VAL A 132 1.23 -7.03 -6.29
C VAL A 132 1.51 -5.86 -7.24
N PRO A 133 0.57 -5.49 -8.14
CA PRO A 133 0.74 -4.36 -9.05
C PRO A 133 0.58 -3.02 -8.31
N ILE A 134 1.18 -1.94 -8.86
CA ILE A 134 1.38 -0.68 -8.12
C ILE A 134 0.64 0.50 -8.78
N ALA A 135 -0.19 1.21 -8.01
CA ALA A 135 -0.67 2.54 -8.36
C ALA A 135 0.38 3.57 -7.91
N THR A 136 1.18 4.09 -8.84
CA THR A 136 2.36 4.88 -8.51
C THR A 136 2.01 6.34 -8.23
N TRP A 137 2.53 6.85 -7.11
CA TRP A 137 2.36 8.24 -6.69
C TRP A 137 3.68 8.80 -6.14
N PRO A 138 4.70 9.05 -6.97
CA PRO A 138 6.00 9.55 -6.51
C PRO A 138 5.90 10.95 -5.86
N ILE A 139 6.68 11.17 -4.80
CA ILE A 139 6.64 12.38 -3.95
C ILE A 139 8.02 13.03 -3.80
N HIS A 140 9.10 12.24 -3.60
CA HIS A 140 10.45 12.78 -3.35
C HIS A 140 11.58 11.91 -3.95
N VAL A 141 12.78 12.51 -4.05
CA VAL A 141 14.07 11.83 -4.30
C VAL A 141 14.08 10.94 -5.55
N ASP A 142 14.20 9.62 -5.37
CA ASP A 142 14.38 8.58 -6.39
C ASP A 142 13.05 8.00 -6.89
N GLN A 143 11.97 8.25 -6.15
CA GLN A 143 10.64 7.74 -6.42
C GLN A 143 10.13 7.98 -7.86
N PRO A 144 10.41 9.13 -8.51
CA PRO A 144 10.01 9.35 -9.90
C PRO A 144 10.63 8.34 -10.86
N PHE A 145 11.90 7.98 -10.66
CA PHE A 145 12.60 6.99 -11.49
C PHE A 145 12.04 5.59 -11.25
N ASN A 146 11.75 5.25 -10.00
CA ASN A 146 11.11 3.99 -9.63
C ASN A 146 9.70 3.89 -10.25
N ALA A 147 8.93 4.98 -10.26
CA ALA A 147 7.62 5.02 -10.91
C ALA A 147 7.72 4.81 -12.44
N VAL A 148 8.74 5.37 -13.10
CA VAL A 148 9.01 5.11 -14.52
C VAL A 148 9.36 3.65 -14.76
N LEU A 149 10.22 3.05 -13.92
CA LEU A 149 10.56 1.63 -13.99
C LEU A 149 9.30 0.76 -13.88
N VAL A 150 8.47 1.01 -12.87
CA VAL A 150 7.23 0.26 -12.59
C VAL A 150 6.22 0.37 -13.74
N ASN A 151 5.97 1.60 -14.22
CA ASN A 151 4.92 1.86 -15.21
C ASN A 151 5.36 1.53 -16.63
N ASN A 152 6.56 1.97 -17.04
CA ASN A 152 6.94 1.99 -18.45
C ASN A 152 7.78 0.77 -18.85
N LEU A 153 8.66 0.31 -17.96
CA LEU A 153 9.59 -0.79 -18.27
C LEU A 153 8.99 -2.14 -17.84
N LEU A 154 8.61 -2.26 -16.56
CA LEU A 154 8.05 -3.49 -16.01
C LEU A 154 6.57 -3.68 -16.39
N LYS A 155 5.85 -2.58 -16.65
CA LYS A 155 4.42 -2.56 -17.00
C LYS A 155 3.54 -3.23 -15.95
N ILE A 156 3.88 -3.07 -14.68
CA ILE A 156 3.17 -3.65 -13.52
C ILE A 156 2.44 -2.59 -12.69
N GLY A 157 2.26 -1.39 -13.24
CA GLY A 157 1.64 -0.32 -12.50
C GLY A 157 0.99 0.73 -13.39
N ILE A 158 0.23 1.60 -12.73
CA ILE A 158 -0.48 2.72 -13.32
C ILE A 158 -0.13 4.01 -12.56
N SER A 159 0.07 5.11 -13.30
CA SER A 159 0.36 6.41 -12.69
C SER A 159 -0.90 7.05 -12.14
N VAL A 160 -0.93 7.28 -10.83
CA VAL A 160 -1.92 8.15 -10.15
C VAL A 160 -1.45 9.60 -10.19
N LYS A 161 -0.16 9.79 -9.88
CA LYS A 161 0.53 11.09 -9.96
C LYS A 161 1.74 10.98 -10.86
N ARG A 162 1.90 11.93 -11.78
CA ARG A 162 3.12 12.08 -12.58
C ARG A 162 4.03 13.11 -11.92
N TRP A 163 5.33 12.87 -11.96
CA TRP A 163 6.32 13.78 -11.38
C TRP A 163 6.31 15.19 -12.00
N SER A 164 5.96 15.29 -13.28
CA SER A 164 5.79 16.59 -13.96
C SER A 164 4.70 17.47 -13.32
N HIS A 165 3.72 16.85 -12.65
CA HIS A 165 2.59 17.47 -11.97
C HIS A 165 2.71 17.30 -10.45
N ARG A 166 3.94 17.27 -9.92
CA ARG A 166 4.18 16.95 -8.50
C ARG A 166 3.61 17.97 -7.51
N ASP A 167 3.43 19.21 -7.95
CA ASP A 167 2.90 20.30 -7.12
C ASP A 167 1.38 20.44 -7.27
N GLU A 168 0.76 19.64 -8.16
CA GLU A 168 -0.68 19.66 -8.39
C GLU A 168 -1.42 18.76 -7.40
N LEU A 169 -2.62 19.22 -7.02
CA LEU A 169 -3.60 18.44 -6.28
C LEU A 169 -4.15 17.34 -7.19
N ILE A 170 -4.06 16.09 -6.73
CA ILE A 170 -4.64 14.97 -7.45
C ILE A 170 -6.11 14.86 -7.07
N LYS A 171 -6.97 14.97 -8.07
CA LYS A 171 -8.43 14.92 -7.91
C LYS A 171 -8.93 13.52 -7.60
N ALA A 172 -10.00 13.44 -6.82
CA ALA A 172 -10.71 12.23 -6.47
C ALA A 172 -11.07 11.39 -7.70
N SER A 173 -11.47 12.04 -8.80
CA SER A 173 -11.77 11.35 -10.07
C SER A 173 -10.55 10.66 -10.70
N THR A 174 -9.35 11.23 -10.56
CA THR A 174 -8.11 10.59 -10.98
C THR A 174 -7.80 9.37 -10.12
N ILE A 175 -7.95 9.51 -8.79
CA ILE A 175 -7.70 8.45 -7.82
C ILE A 175 -8.68 7.30 -8.03
N GLU A 176 -9.98 7.60 -8.11
CA GLU A 176 -11.07 6.66 -8.41
C GLU A 176 -10.75 5.88 -9.69
N LYS A 177 -10.44 6.58 -10.78
CA LYS A 177 -10.12 5.96 -12.06
C LYS A 177 -8.91 5.04 -11.96
N SER A 178 -7.82 5.48 -11.33
CA SER A 178 -6.62 4.65 -11.18
C SER A 178 -6.88 3.39 -10.36
N VAL A 179 -7.65 3.50 -9.27
CA VAL A 179 -8.03 2.34 -8.44
C VAL A 179 -8.92 1.38 -9.25
N LYS A 180 -9.97 1.88 -9.90
CA LYS A 180 -10.86 1.06 -10.75
C LYS A 180 -10.11 0.38 -11.88
N THR A 181 -9.19 1.07 -12.55
CA THR A 181 -8.36 0.47 -13.61
C THR A 181 -7.49 -0.65 -13.05
N LEU A 182 -6.73 -0.40 -11.98
CA LEU A 182 -5.81 -1.39 -11.41
C LEU A 182 -6.53 -2.62 -10.86
N MET A 183 -7.70 -2.44 -10.25
CA MET A 183 -8.39 -3.46 -9.46
C MET A 183 -9.52 -4.17 -10.22
N GLY A 184 -10.10 -3.55 -11.26
CA GLY A 184 -11.35 -4.00 -11.85
C GLY A 184 -11.36 -4.13 -13.38
N THR A 185 -10.23 -3.95 -14.06
CA THR A 185 -10.17 -4.01 -15.54
C THR A 185 -9.19 -5.06 -16.06
N ILE A 186 -9.35 -5.42 -17.33
CA ILE A 186 -8.43 -6.32 -18.05
C ILE A 186 -6.99 -5.77 -18.01
N GLU A 187 -6.82 -4.45 -18.16
CA GLU A 187 -5.51 -3.80 -18.07
C GLU A 187 -4.85 -4.03 -16.70
N GLY A 188 -5.62 -3.88 -15.61
CA GLY A 188 -5.14 -4.17 -14.26
C GLY A 188 -4.78 -5.63 -14.03
N GLU A 189 -5.55 -6.55 -14.61
CA GLU A 189 -5.27 -7.99 -14.55
C GLU A 189 -3.99 -8.36 -15.31
N GLU A 190 -3.73 -7.76 -16.47
CA GLU A 190 -2.46 -7.94 -17.18
C GLU A 190 -1.26 -7.42 -16.36
N MET A 191 -1.42 -6.27 -15.68
CA MET A 191 -0.38 -5.74 -14.77
C MET A 191 -0.09 -6.72 -13.63
N ARG A 192 -1.14 -7.32 -13.05
CA ARG A 192 -1.04 -8.32 -11.99
C ARG A 192 -0.31 -9.58 -12.47
N GLN A 193 -0.68 -10.11 -13.63
CA GLN A 193 -0.02 -11.29 -14.19
C GLN A 193 1.48 -11.04 -14.40
N ARG A 194 1.84 -9.88 -14.95
CA ARG A 194 3.25 -9.47 -15.07
C ARG A 194 3.95 -9.35 -13.71
N ALA A 195 3.28 -8.80 -12.70
CA ALA A 195 3.82 -8.72 -11.34
C ALA A 195 4.06 -10.11 -10.73
N VAL A 196 3.13 -11.05 -10.89
CA VAL A 196 3.26 -12.44 -10.43
C VAL A 196 4.41 -13.17 -11.13
N GLU A 197 4.59 -12.96 -12.44
CA GLU A 197 5.73 -13.51 -13.18
C GLU A 197 7.07 -12.96 -12.69
N LEU A 198 7.15 -11.65 -12.43
CA LEU A 198 8.34 -11.03 -11.85
C LEU A 198 8.62 -11.56 -10.44
N SER A 199 7.59 -11.71 -9.60
CA SER A 199 7.72 -12.33 -8.27
C SER A 199 8.36 -13.71 -8.35
N LYS A 200 7.90 -14.56 -9.27
CA LYS A 200 8.49 -15.90 -9.50
C LYS A 200 9.97 -15.81 -9.91
N LYS A 201 10.31 -14.90 -10.83
CA LYS A 201 11.70 -14.69 -11.28
C LYS A 201 12.60 -14.22 -10.12
N ILE A 202 12.14 -13.28 -9.30
CA ILE A 202 12.87 -12.80 -8.13
C ILE A 202 13.10 -13.94 -7.14
N LYS A 203 12.04 -14.66 -6.75
CA LYS A 203 12.12 -15.80 -5.82
C LYS A 203 13.10 -16.86 -6.30
N ASN A 204 13.08 -17.20 -7.60
CA ASN A 204 14.04 -18.13 -8.19
C ASN A 204 15.48 -17.57 -8.15
N SER A 205 15.68 -16.28 -8.43
CA SER A 205 17.01 -15.65 -8.43
C SER A 205 17.68 -15.63 -7.05
N VAL A 206 16.90 -15.45 -5.99
CA VAL A 206 17.41 -15.41 -4.59
C VAL A 206 17.47 -16.78 -3.93
N SER A 207 16.81 -17.80 -4.51
CA SER A 207 16.86 -19.17 -4.01
C SER A 207 18.25 -19.81 -4.13
N ARG A 208 18.46 -20.95 -3.45
CA ARG A 208 19.73 -21.69 -3.51
C ARG A 208 20.07 -22.05 -4.96
N GLY A 209 21.25 -21.64 -5.42
CA GLY A 209 21.71 -21.85 -6.80
C GLY A 209 21.22 -20.80 -7.81
N GLY A 210 20.36 -19.85 -7.39
CA GLY A 210 19.92 -18.71 -8.19
C GLY A 210 21.02 -17.69 -8.44
N LEU A 211 20.82 -16.82 -9.45
CA LEU A 211 21.83 -15.88 -9.92
C LEU A 211 22.21 -14.84 -8.85
N ALA A 212 21.23 -14.20 -8.22
CA ALA A 212 21.51 -13.22 -7.16
C ALA A 212 22.19 -13.87 -5.96
N ARG A 213 21.79 -15.10 -5.60
CA ARG A 213 22.42 -15.85 -4.51
C ARG A 213 23.89 -16.16 -4.80
N LYS A 214 24.19 -16.63 -6.02
CA LYS A 214 25.56 -16.91 -6.47
C LYS A 214 26.42 -15.64 -6.51
N ALA A 215 25.86 -14.52 -6.97
CA ALA A 215 26.56 -13.24 -6.98
C ALA A 215 26.92 -12.79 -5.56
N MET A 216 25.99 -12.92 -4.62
CA MET A 216 26.24 -12.62 -3.20
C MET A 216 27.29 -13.54 -2.59
N GLU A 217 27.23 -14.84 -2.86
CA GLU A 217 28.23 -15.82 -2.41
C GLU A 217 29.63 -15.49 -2.96
N SER A 218 29.72 -15.15 -4.25
CA SER A 218 30.97 -14.73 -4.88
C SER A 218 31.54 -13.45 -4.26
N PHE A 219 30.68 -12.48 -3.95
CA PHE A 219 31.08 -11.24 -3.28
C PHE A 219 31.62 -11.50 -1.87
N ILE A 220 30.94 -12.36 -1.10
CA ILE A 220 31.39 -12.75 0.24
C ILE A 220 32.74 -13.46 0.18
N SER A 221 32.91 -14.41 -0.75
CA SER A 221 34.20 -15.12 -0.91
C SER A 221 35.35 -14.15 -1.21
N HIS A 222 35.12 -13.17 -2.09
CA HIS A 222 36.14 -12.18 -2.45
C HIS A 222 36.57 -11.29 -1.27
N ILE A 223 35.69 -11.04 -0.30
CA ILE A 223 36.02 -10.23 0.90
C ILE A 223 36.79 -11.04 1.94
N ILE A 224 36.56 -12.36 1.99
CA ILE A 224 37.15 -13.24 3.01
C ILE A 224 38.55 -13.73 2.60
N GLU A 225 38.87 -13.72 1.30
CA GLU A 225 40.23 -13.93 0.76
C GLU A 225 41.17 -12.76 1.06
#